data_AF-A0A356FFY8-F1
#
_entry.id   AF-A0A356FFY8-F1
#
_cell.length_a   1.000
_cell.length_b   1.000
_cell.length_c   1.000
_cell.angle_alpha   90.00
_cell.angle_beta   90.00
_cell.angle_gamma   90.00
#
_symmetry.space_group_name_H-M   'P 1'
#
loop_
_entity.id
_entity.type
_entity.pdbx_description
1 polymer ?
#
loop_
_entity_poly.entity_id
_entity_poly.type
_entity_poly.pdbx_seq_one_letter_code
_entity_poly.pdbx_strand_id
1 'polypeptide(L)'
;MNHLKNKSCRAALILVACSLLAPTPAPSQEGKAGAEKAGLSAPEKVFEELWGVFNERYAFFKLRGVDWKAQYRKHRPRVSAKTTDDELFRILSELLAPLKDGHVTLAIKGKGKKKKEFCPEEQSDFEREFPSRKLQKKFWNMIAGTL
;
A
#
# COMPACT_ATOMS: atom_id res chain seq x y z
N MET A 1 6.84 22.98 -9.86
CA MET A 1 5.46 22.55 -10.20
C MET A 1 5.53 21.51 -11.31
N ASN A 2 5.54 20.22 -10.98
CA ASN A 2 5.38 19.13 -11.95
C ASN A 2 4.32 18.16 -11.43
N HIS A 3 3.06 18.50 -11.70
CA HIS A 3 1.90 17.65 -11.53
C HIS A 3 1.62 16.97 -12.86
N LEU A 4 1.95 15.68 -13.06
CA LEU A 4 1.36 14.88 -14.14
C LEU A 4 1.41 13.37 -13.87
N LYS A 5 0.34 12.90 -13.22
CA LYS A 5 -0.44 11.70 -13.56
C LYS A 5 0.37 10.41 -13.83
N ASN A 6 0.78 9.72 -12.76
CA ASN A 6 1.05 8.28 -12.82
C ASN A 6 -0.30 7.54 -12.96
N LYS A 7 -0.66 7.21 -14.20
CA LYS A 7 -1.75 6.29 -14.51
C LYS A 7 -1.16 5.08 -15.22
N SER A 8 -0.66 4.13 -14.45
CA SER A 8 -0.52 2.75 -14.89
C SER A 8 -0.52 1.82 -13.67
N CYS A 9 -1.65 1.78 -12.95
CA CYS A 9 -1.93 0.67 -12.03
C CYS A 9 -2.98 -0.22 -12.73
N ARG A 10 -2.52 -1.16 -13.57
CA ARG A 10 -3.33 -2.26 -14.12
C ARG A 10 -2.76 -3.59 -13.61
N ALA A 11 -3.12 -3.93 -12.39
CA ALA A 11 -3.30 -5.29 -11.86
C ALA A 11 -3.82 -5.13 -10.43
N ALA A 12 -5.11 -4.85 -10.28
CA ALA A 12 -5.73 -4.80 -8.96
C ALA A 12 -5.91 -6.24 -8.46
N LEU A 13 -5.01 -6.69 -7.58
CA LEU A 13 -5.25 -7.89 -6.80
C LEU A 13 -6.22 -7.51 -5.66
N ILE A 14 -7.52 -7.61 -5.95
CA ILE A 14 -8.55 -7.57 -4.91
C ILE A 14 -8.48 -8.93 -4.20
N LEU A 15 -7.91 -8.95 -3.00
CA LEU A 15 -8.01 -10.12 -2.12
C LEU A 15 -9.47 -10.29 -1.69
N VAL A 16 -10.20 -11.14 -2.41
CA VAL A 16 -11.47 -11.72 -1.95
C VAL A 16 -11.11 -12.85 -1.01
N ALA A 17 -11.29 -12.62 0.29
CA ALA A 17 -11.28 -13.68 1.29
C ALA A 17 -12.55 -14.52 1.13
N CYS A 18 -12.42 -15.70 0.51
CA CYS A 18 -13.43 -16.75 0.60
C CYS A 18 -12.85 -17.88 1.46
N SER A 19 -13.43 -18.02 2.64
CA SER A 19 -13.05 -18.95 3.70
C SER A 19 -13.29 -20.40 3.30
N LEU A 20 -12.27 -21.26 3.44
CA LEU A 20 -12.48 -22.69 3.67
C LEU A 20 -11.56 -23.17 4.81
N LEU A 21 -12.23 -23.81 5.77
CA LEU A 21 -11.73 -24.36 7.03
C LEU A 21 -10.67 -25.46 6.83
N ALA A 22 -9.66 -25.48 7.69
CA ALA A 22 -9.11 -26.69 8.29
C ALA A 22 -8.37 -26.34 9.62
N PRO A 23 -8.24 -27.30 10.56
CA PRO A 23 -8.20 -27.04 11.99
C PRO A 23 -6.80 -26.86 12.59
N THR A 24 -6.79 -26.22 13.76
CA THR A 24 -5.64 -25.94 14.64
C THR A 24 -4.99 -27.20 15.22
N PRO A 25 -3.73 -27.09 15.65
CA PRO A 25 -3.42 -27.35 17.05
C PRO A 25 -2.72 -26.16 17.73
N ALA A 26 -2.91 -26.12 19.04
CA ALA A 26 -2.75 -25.01 19.95
C ALA A 26 -1.29 -24.81 20.49
N PRO A 27 -1.07 -24.09 21.60
CA PRO A 27 -0.54 -22.73 21.63
C PRO A 27 0.90 -22.66 22.15
N SER A 28 1.64 -21.64 21.72
CA SER A 28 2.80 -21.15 22.46
C SER A 28 2.67 -19.63 22.51
N GLN A 29 2.26 -19.17 23.69
CA GLN A 29 2.21 -17.78 24.07
C GLN A 29 3.62 -17.36 24.44
N GLU A 30 4.10 -16.23 23.92
CA GLU A 30 4.75 -15.17 24.71
C GLU A 30 5.13 -13.97 23.84
N GLY A 31 4.64 -12.79 24.24
CA GLY A 31 4.95 -11.51 23.59
C GLY A 31 3.84 -10.45 23.69
N LYS A 32 3.34 -10.21 24.91
CA LYS A 32 2.32 -9.21 25.25
C LYS A 32 2.78 -7.77 24.94
N ALA A 33 1.96 -7.03 24.19
CA ALA A 33 1.65 -5.61 24.40
C ALA A 33 0.44 -5.19 23.54
N GLY A 34 -0.68 -5.92 23.63
CA GLY A 34 -1.97 -5.44 23.14
C GLY A 34 -2.62 -4.59 24.22
N ALA A 35 -2.25 -3.31 24.29
CA ALA A 35 -2.96 -2.36 25.14
C ALA A 35 -4.45 -2.36 24.78
N GLU A 36 -5.31 -2.46 25.79
CA GLU A 36 -6.74 -2.20 25.72
C GLU A 36 -7.01 -0.95 24.87
N LYS A 37 -7.66 -1.13 23.70
CA LYS A 37 -8.06 -0.02 22.82
C LYS A 37 -9.29 0.70 23.38
N ALA A 38 -9.11 1.41 24.49
CA ALA A 38 -10.03 2.46 24.89
C ALA A 38 -9.85 3.67 23.94
N GLY A 39 -10.87 3.95 23.13
CA GLY A 39 -11.11 5.28 22.56
C GLY A 39 -10.33 5.73 21.32
N LEU A 40 -9.81 4.83 20.46
CA LEU A 40 -9.23 5.29 19.19
C LEU A 40 -10.31 5.90 18.28
N SER A 41 -9.99 7.06 17.72
CA SER A 41 -10.81 7.72 16.71
C SER A 41 -10.82 6.95 15.39
N ALA A 42 -11.77 7.25 14.50
CA ALA A 42 -11.84 6.64 13.17
C ALA A 42 -10.52 6.71 12.37
N PRO A 43 -9.84 7.86 12.23
CA PRO A 43 -8.57 7.93 11.50
C PRO A 43 -7.44 7.12 12.16
N GLU A 44 -7.39 7.07 13.49
CA GLU A 44 -6.41 6.25 14.20
C GLU A 44 -6.66 4.76 13.99
N LYS A 45 -7.93 4.31 14.01
CA LYS A 45 -8.27 2.92 13.72
C LYS A 45 -7.79 2.50 12.34
N VAL A 46 -8.03 3.33 11.31
CA VAL A 46 -7.59 3.06 9.94
C VAL A 46 -6.06 2.96 9.85
N PHE A 47 -5.34 3.86 10.52
CA PHE A 47 -3.87 3.83 10.55
C PHE A 47 -3.34 2.54 11.19
N GLU A 48 -3.87 2.19 12.36
CA GLU A 48 -3.48 0.98 13.10
C GLU A 48 -3.75 -0.30 12.32
N GLU A 49 -4.91 -0.38 11.67
CA GLU A 49 -5.30 -1.54 10.87
C GLU A 49 -4.39 -1.70 9.65
N LEU A 50 -4.16 -0.63 8.88
CA LEU A 50 -3.26 -0.68 7.73
C LEU A 50 -1.85 -1.07 8.16
N TRP A 51 -1.33 -0.45 9.22
CA TRP A 51 0.01 -0.78 9.70
C TRP A 51 0.13 -2.23 10.17
N GLY A 52 -0.87 -2.72 10.92
CA GLY A 52 -0.93 -4.09 11.42
C GLY A 52 -0.99 -5.12 10.31
N VAL A 53 -1.87 -4.92 9.31
CA VAL A 53 -1.98 -5.82 8.15
C VAL A 53 -0.66 -5.92 7.40
N PHE A 54 0.01 -4.79 7.16
CA PHE A 54 1.32 -4.80 6.52
C PHE A 54 2.37 -5.50 7.38
N ASN A 55 2.39 -5.23 8.69
CA ASN A 55 3.32 -5.85 9.62
C ASN A 55 3.17 -7.39 9.66
N GLU A 56 1.95 -7.90 9.54
CA GLU A 56 1.66 -9.34 9.60
C GLU A 56 1.80 -10.05 8.25
N ARG A 57 1.47 -9.38 7.14
CA ARG A 57 1.29 -10.04 5.84
C ARG A 57 2.33 -9.68 4.80
N TYR A 58 3.03 -8.56 4.94
CA TYR A 58 3.99 -8.13 3.93
C TYR A 58 5.36 -8.77 4.15
N ALA A 59 5.78 -9.63 3.21
CA ALA A 59 7.00 -10.43 3.34
C ALA A 59 8.29 -9.69 2.93
N PHE A 60 8.19 -8.60 2.17
CA PHE A 60 9.34 -8.02 1.45
C PHE A 60 10.04 -6.87 2.17
N PHE A 61 9.73 -6.58 3.45
CA PHE A 61 10.38 -5.48 4.19
C PHE A 61 11.91 -5.60 4.21
N LYS A 62 12.42 -6.80 4.51
CA LYS A 62 13.87 -7.06 4.55
C LYS A 62 14.52 -6.90 3.17
N LEU A 63 13.88 -7.42 2.13
CA LEU A 63 14.37 -7.33 0.76
C LEU A 63 14.45 -5.89 0.27
N ARG A 64 13.50 -5.05 0.69
CA ARG A 64 13.43 -3.63 0.34
C ARG A 64 14.23 -2.73 1.29
N GLY A 65 14.86 -3.28 2.33
CA GLY A 65 15.63 -2.52 3.33
C GLY A 65 14.77 -1.55 4.16
N VAL A 66 13.49 -1.86 4.37
CA VAL A 66 12.54 -0.97 5.08
C VAL A 66 12.37 -1.42 6.53
N ASP A 67 12.71 -0.54 7.49
CA ASP A 67 12.33 -0.73 8.89
C ASP A 67 10.87 -0.28 9.11
N TRP A 68 9.95 -1.24 9.08
CA TRP A 68 8.52 -0.99 9.24
C TRP A 68 8.14 -0.44 10.62
N LYS A 69 8.90 -0.81 11.67
CA LYS A 69 8.69 -0.29 13.03
C LYS A 69 9.17 1.16 13.14
N ALA A 70 10.25 1.54 12.45
CA ALA A 70 10.64 2.94 12.35
C ALA A 70 9.58 3.79 11.66
N GLN A 71 8.95 3.27 10.61
CA GLN A 71 7.86 3.98 9.94
C GLN A 71 6.67 4.21 10.86
N TYR A 72 6.32 3.23 11.70
CA TYR A 72 5.29 3.40 12.74
C TYR A 72 5.63 4.55 13.69
N ARG A 73 6.83 4.54 14.28
CA ARG A 73 7.27 5.57 15.23
C ARG A 73 7.23 6.97 14.64
N LYS A 74 7.54 7.10 13.35
CA LYS A 74 7.54 8.37 12.63
C LYS A 74 6.12 8.89 12.32
N HIS A 75 5.19 8.01 11.95
CA HIS A 75 3.88 8.42 11.42
C HIS A 75 2.75 8.35 12.45
N ARG A 76 2.82 7.43 13.43
CA ARG A 76 1.76 7.26 14.44
C ARG A 76 1.42 8.54 15.22
N PRO A 77 2.39 9.37 15.66
CA PRO A 77 2.08 10.60 16.39
C PRO A 77 1.36 11.67 15.55
N ARG A 78 1.38 11.55 14.22
CA ARG A 78 0.75 12.51 13.29
C ARG A 78 -0.76 12.25 13.10
N VAL A 79 -1.25 11.09 13.53
CA VAL A 79 -2.66 10.70 13.37
C VAL A 79 -3.38 10.90 14.70
N SER A 80 -4.46 11.67 14.66
CA SER A 80 -5.31 11.98 15.81
C SER A 80 -6.77 12.05 15.39
N ALA A 81 -7.69 12.20 16.35
CA ALA A 81 -9.11 12.37 16.09
C ALA A 81 -9.47 13.57 15.19
N LYS A 82 -8.57 14.55 15.06
CA LYS A 82 -8.77 15.76 14.25
C LYS A 82 -8.26 15.60 12.81
N THR A 83 -7.59 14.50 12.49
CA THR A 83 -7.00 14.27 11.17
C THR A 83 -8.10 14.10 10.13
N THR A 84 -8.05 14.91 9.08
CA THR A 84 -8.99 14.81 7.95
C THR A 84 -8.66 13.63 7.03
N ASP A 85 -9.62 13.17 6.22
CA ASP A 85 -9.40 12.09 5.25
C ASP A 85 -8.23 12.37 4.30
N ASP A 86 -8.05 13.64 3.90
CA ASP A 86 -6.98 14.06 3.00
C ASP A 86 -5.60 14.06 3.67
N GLU A 87 -5.52 14.46 4.93
CA GLU A 87 -4.30 14.36 5.73
C GLU A 87 -3.96 12.91 6.04
N LEU A 88 -4.96 12.10 6.39
CA LEU A 88 -4.78 10.67 6.62
C LEU A 88 -4.25 9.99 5.36
N PHE A 89 -4.82 10.28 4.18
CA PHE A 89 -4.33 9.75 2.91
C PHE A 89 -2.87 10.11 2.66
N ARG A 90 -2.48 11.35 2.92
CA ARG A 90 -1.08 11.81 2.78
C ARG A 90 -0.16 11.06 3.74
N ILE A 91 -0.52 10.95 5.01
CA ILE A 91 0.27 10.23 6.02
C ILE A 91 0.44 8.76 5.63
N LEU A 92 -0.63 8.10 5.18
CA LEU A 92 -0.59 6.70 4.72
C LEU A 92 0.23 6.53 3.43
N SER A 93 0.18 7.50 2.52
CA SER A 93 1.00 7.50 1.31
C SER A 93 2.49 7.62 1.66
N GLU A 94 2.84 8.53 2.58
CA GLU A 94 4.21 8.69 3.09
C GLU A 94 4.70 7.45 3.84
N LEU A 95 3.81 6.77 4.58
CA LEU A 95 4.10 5.51 5.27
C LEU A 95 4.45 4.39 4.27
N LEU A 96 3.76 4.33 3.13
CA LEU A 96 3.95 3.28 2.11
C LEU A 96 5.05 3.62 1.09
N ALA A 97 5.39 4.90 0.90
CA ALA A 97 6.38 5.35 -0.09
C ALA A 97 7.73 4.61 -0.04
N PRO A 98 8.32 4.29 1.12
CA PRO A 98 9.60 3.57 1.19
C PRO A 98 9.55 2.15 0.64
N LEU A 99 8.38 1.52 0.53
CA LEU A 99 8.24 0.16 0.02
C LEU A 99 8.62 0.06 -1.46
N LYS A 100 8.42 1.14 -2.23
CA LYS A 100 8.68 1.21 -3.68
C LYS A 100 8.14 -0.02 -4.42
N ASP A 101 6.92 -0.42 -4.07
CA ASP A 101 6.28 -1.63 -4.56
C ASP A 101 5.11 -1.28 -5.47
N GLY A 102 5.20 -1.71 -6.74
CA GLY A 102 4.16 -1.49 -7.76
C GLY A 102 2.88 -2.26 -7.52
N HIS A 103 2.91 -3.31 -6.68
CA HIS A 103 1.73 -4.09 -6.33
C HIS A 103 0.94 -3.51 -5.15
N VAL A 104 1.49 -2.49 -4.49
CA VAL A 104 0.81 -1.79 -3.40
C VAL A 104 0.08 -0.60 -3.98
N THR A 105 -1.24 -0.53 -3.78
CA THR A 105 -2.05 0.63 -4.17
C THR A 105 -2.91 1.06 -3.00
N LEU A 106 -2.76 2.32 -2.56
CA LEU A 106 -3.67 2.96 -1.61
C LEU A 106 -4.74 3.72 -2.39
N ALA A 107 -6.00 3.37 -2.20
CA ALA A 107 -7.12 3.99 -2.91
C ALA A 107 -8.24 4.42 -1.94
N ILE A 108 -8.69 5.67 -2.06
CA ILE A 108 -9.86 6.18 -1.34
C ILE A 108 -11.00 6.43 -2.33
N LYS A 109 -12.18 5.86 -2.02
CA LYS A 109 -13.43 6.15 -2.73
C LYS A 109 -14.00 7.48 -2.23
N GLY A 110 -13.67 8.58 -2.89
CA GLY A 110 -14.29 9.87 -2.63
C GLY A 110 -15.77 9.91 -3.04
N LYS A 111 -16.58 10.70 -2.34
CA LYS A 111 -17.95 11.05 -2.77
C LYS A 111 -17.86 11.94 -4.03
N GLY A 112 -17.93 11.33 -5.22
CA GLY A 112 -17.98 12.02 -6.51
C GLY A 112 -16.72 11.84 -7.36
N LYS A 113 -16.82 10.94 -8.37
CA LYS A 113 -15.99 10.69 -9.58
C LYS A 113 -14.44 10.80 -9.57
N LYS A 114 -13.77 11.31 -8.54
CA LYS A 114 -12.30 11.38 -8.44
C LYS A 114 -11.81 10.35 -7.42
N LYS A 115 -11.41 9.18 -7.90
CA LYS A 115 -10.64 8.23 -7.10
C LYS A 115 -9.27 8.85 -6.80
N LYS A 116 -8.88 8.91 -5.53
CA LYS A 116 -7.50 9.23 -5.13
C LYS A 116 -6.77 7.92 -4.96
N GLU A 117 -5.73 7.71 -5.75
CA GLU A 117 -4.93 6.49 -5.78
C GLU A 117 -3.45 6.88 -5.62
N PHE A 118 -2.71 6.09 -4.85
CA PHE A 118 -1.28 6.22 -4.64
C PHE A 118 -0.63 4.85 -4.79
N CYS A 119 0.31 4.73 -5.73
CA CYS A 119 1.15 3.56 -5.94
C CYS A 119 2.60 3.98 -5.57
N PRO A 120 3.28 3.32 -4.60
CA PRO A 120 4.63 3.71 -4.14
C PRO A 120 5.75 3.57 -5.17
N GLU A 121 5.51 2.87 -6.28
CA GLU A 121 6.48 2.72 -7.35
C GLU A 121 6.63 4.02 -8.14
N GLU A 122 7.88 4.47 -8.30
CA GLU A 122 8.18 5.75 -8.93
C GLU A 122 8.14 5.63 -10.47
N GLN A 123 8.75 4.58 -11.03
CA GLN A 123 8.69 4.14 -12.44
C GLN A 123 9.07 2.66 -12.51
N SER A 124 8.39 1.87 -13.34
CA SER A 124 8.80 0.49 -13.59
C SER A 124 10.14 0.45 -14.36
N ASP A 125 10.95 -0.59 -14.18
CA ASP A 125 12.20 -0.76 -14.95
C ASP A 125 11.92 -0.74 -16.47
N PHE A 126 10.75 -1.28 -16.87
CA PHE A 126 10.25 -1.20 -18.23
C PHE A 126 10.05 0.24 -18.71
N GLU A 127 9.45 1.13 -17.92
CA GLU A 127 9.26 2.53 -18.32
C GLU A 127 10.58 3.30 -18.39
N ARG A 128 11.57 2.92 -17.57
CA ARG A 128 12.93 3.49 -17.64
C ARG A 128 13.62 3.12 -18.96
N GLU A 129 13.49 1.88 -19.40
CA GLU A 129 14.08 1.40 -20.66
C GLU A 129 13.24 1.80 -21.88
N PHE A 130 11.93 1.93 -21.71
CA PHE A 130 10.96 2.24 -22.75
C PHE A 130 10.18 3.52 -22.41
N PRO A 131 10.83 4.70 -22.36
CA PRO A 131 10.19 5.94 -21.90
C PRO A 131 9.15 6.49 -22.87
N SER A 132 9.19 6.09 -24.15
CA SER A 132 8.25 6.59 -25.15
C SER A 132 7.08 5.62 -25.37
N ARG A 133 5.86 6.17 -25.39
CA ARG A 133 4.64 5.39 -25.71
C ARG A 133 4.72 4.69 -27.07
N LYS A 134 5.41 5.29 -28.04
CA LYS A 134 5.62 4.67 -29.35
C LYS A 134 6.47 3.40 -29.23
N LEU A 135 7.52 3.44 -28.42
CA LEU A 135 8.41 2.30 -28.20
C LEU A 135 7.74 1.21 -27.37
N GLN A 136 7.00 1.57 -26.32
CA GLN A 136 6.18 0.62 -25.56
C GLN A 136 5.16 -0.07 -26.46
N LYS A 137 4.46 0.67 -27.33
CA LYS A 137 3.51 0.09 -28.29
C LYS A 137 4.20 -0.85 -29.27
N LYS A 138 5.39 -0.50 -29.77
CA LYS A 138 6.15 -1.35 -30.69
C LYS A 138 6.59 -2.65 -30.01
N PHE A 139 7.05 -2.58 -28.76
CA PHE A 139 7.39 -3.73 -27.94
C PHE A 139 6.20 -4.67 -27.76
N TRP A 140 5.04 -4.15 -27.34
CA TRP A 140 3.84 -4.96 -27.15
C TRP A 140 3.30 -5.57 -28.45
N ASN A 141 3.39 -4.85 -29.57
CA ASN A 141 3.05 -5.39 -30.89
C ASN A 141 3.97 -6.55 -31.31
N MET A 142 5.25 -6.48 -30.97
CA MET A 142 6.20 -7.56 -31.23
C MET A 142 5.83 -8.82 -30.43
N ILE A 143 5.63 -8.68 -29.10
CA ILE A 143 5.25 -9.82 -28.24
C ILE A 143 3.95 -10.48 -28.72
N ALA A 144 2.92 -9.68 -29.01
CA ALA A 144 1.62 -10.19 -29.44
C ALA A 144 1.66 -10.93 -30.79
N GLY A 145 2.65 -10.66 -31.65
CA GLY A 145 2.86 -11.39 -32.90
C GLY A 145 3.72 -12.64 -32.77
N THR A 146 4.29 -12.89 -31.57
CA THR A 146 5.19 -14.04 -31.31
C THR A 146 4.55 -15.11 -30.43
N LEU A 147 3.51 -14.75 -29.67
CA LEU A 147 2.65 -15.65 -28.88
C LEU A 147 1.50 -16.17 -29.73
#